data_AF-A0A2T6NB66-F1
#
_entry.id   AF-A0A2T6NB66-F1
#
_cell.length_a   1.000
_cell.length_b   1.000
_cell.length_c   1.000
_cell.angle_alpha   90.00
_cell.angle_beta   90.00
_cell.angle_gamma   90.00
#
_symmetry.space_group_name_H-M   'P 1'
#
loop_
_entity.id
_entity.type
_entity.pdbx_description
1 polymer ?
#
loop_
_entity_poly.entity_id
_entity_poly.type
_entity_poly.pdbx_seq_one_letter_code
_entity_poly.pdbx_strand_id
1 'polypeptide(L)'
;MINMAEDETKKICFVIGPIGKEGTEKRDKADILLEYIIKPAFSDDSLNYKVYRADEVDDPGTITDRVILDTINSDLVIADLTGHNANAFYELGIRHAEGKPTIHMIAEDEEPPFDVIDQRIIKYNLSNPKFHQKAKEDLEQKIKATLEKDYQVQNPVTRARGYESLKNTGDPKDALIAHLMDRVTKLENEQKQINNDLIRNDIRTDILSNSLGFPSDSASDDSKDTNVKFGMKRIGATPFPGKGLLSMYDRVVPENPIPPHKKK
;
A
#
# COMPACT_ATOMS: atom_id res chain seq x y z
N MET A 1 7.72 16.10 37.87
CA MET A 1 7.01 17.19 37.17
C MET A 1 7.25 16.98 35.69
N ILE A 2 6.24 16.54 34.96
CA ILE A 2 6.34 16.39 33.50
C ILE A 2 6.29 17.81 32.93
N ASN A 3 7.32 18.21 32.17
CA ASN A 3 7.42 19.54 31.58
C ASN A 3 6.30 19.70 30.53
N MET A 4 5.23 20.41 30.90
CA MET A 4 4.08 20.67 30.02
C MET A 4 4.40 21.65 28.87
N ALA A 5 5.56 22.30 28.86
CA ALA A 5 5.95 23.28 27.85
C ALA A 5 6.57 22.70 26.57
N GLU A 6 7.11 21.47 26.61
CA GLU A 6 7.70 20.83 25.41
C GLU A 6 6.63 20.18 24.50
N ASP A 7 5.46 19.84 25.04
CA ASP A 7 4.42 19.09 24.32
C ASP A 7 3.63 19.97 23.34
N GLU A 8 3.56 21.29 23.55
CA GLU A 8 2.82 22.21 22.67
C GLU A 8 3.47 22.44 21.29
N THR A 9 4.72 22.01 21.09
CA THR A 9 5.45 22.20 19.81
C THR A 9 5.61 20.94 18.97
N LYS A 10 5.13 19.80 19.46
CA LYS A 10 5.24 18.53 18.74
C LYS A 10 4.18 18.43 17.65
N LYS A 11 4.58 17.92 16.49
CA LYS A 11 3.63 17.52 15.45
C LYS A 11 2.79 16.35 15.95
N ILE A 12 1.56 16.24 15.48
CA ILE A 12 0.66 15.17 15.90
C ILE A 12 0.65 14.06 14.83
N CYS A 13 0.91 12.83 15.27
CA CYS A 13 0.62 11.62 14.52
C CYS A 13 -0.55 10.89 15.17
N PHE A 14 -1.69 10.89 14.51
CA PHE A 14 -2.88 10.20 15.01
C PHE A 14 -3.00 8.81 14.38
N VAL A 15 -3.31 7.81 15.19
CA VAL A 15 -3.47 6.43 14.74
C VAL A 15 -4.96 6.12 14.65
N ILE A 16 -5.43 5.74 13.47
CA ILE A 16 -6.79 5.23 13.26
C ILE A 16 -6.77 3.71 13.22
N GLY A 17 -7.76 3.08 13.84
CA GLY A 17 -7.78 1.64 13.98
C GLY A 17 -8.85 1.14 14.98
N PRO A 18 -8.79 -0.14 15.37
CA PRO A 18 -9.76 -0.71 16.30
C PRO A 18 -9.67 -0.11 17.72
N ILE A 19 -10.76 0.55 18.17
CA ILE A 19 -10.93 1.08 19.54
C ILE A 19 -12.01 0.28 20.30
N GLY A 20 -12.19 -1.00 19.93
CA GLY A 20 -13.20 -1.87 20.53
C GLY A 20 -12.91 -2.25 21.99
N LYS A 21 -13.72 -3.17 22.53
CA LYS A 21 -13.58 -3.66 23.90
C LYS A 21 -12.20 -4.29 24.14
N GLU A 22 -11.58 -3.93 25.27
CA GLU A 22 -10.33 -4.55 25.75
C GLU A 22 -10.45 -6.07 25.93
N GLY A 23 -9.33 -6.77 25.71
CA GLY A 23 -9.25 -8.23 25.80
C GLY A 23 -9.94 -8.96 24.64
N THR A 24 -10.28 -8.26 23.57
CA THR A 24 -10.66 -8.88 22.30
C THR A 24 -9.42 -9.05 21.45
N GLU A 25 -9.32 -10.14 20.69
CA GLU A 25 -8.15 -10.41 19.82
C GLU A 25 -7.85 -9.25 18.87
N LYS A 26 -8.90 -8.63 18.31
CA LYS A 26 -8.77 -7.46 17.43
C LYS A 26 -8.15 -6.27 18.16
N ARG A 27 -8.54 -6.05 19.42
CA ARG A 27 -8.00 -4.96 20.24
C ARG A 27 -6.55 -5.25 20.66
N ASP A 28 -6.27 -6.46 21.11
CA ASP A 28 -4.92 -6.88 21.51
C ASP A 28 -3.92 -6.75 20.34
N LYS A 29 -4.31 -7.16 19.13
CA LYS A 29 -3.49 -6.98 17.92
C LYS A 29 -3.23 -5.50 17.61
N ALA A 30 -4.26 -4.64 17.73
CA ALA A 30 -4.12 -3.21 17.50
C ALA A 30 -3.20 -2.56 18.55
N ASP A 31 -3.27 -3.00 19.80
CA ASP A 31 -2.41 -2.52 20.89
C ASP A 31 -0.96 -2.95 20.68
N ILE A 32 -0.73 -4.20 20.26
CA ILE A 32 0.61 -4.68 19.91
C ILE A 32 1.20 -3.88 18.74
N LEU A 33 0.41 -3.62 17.69
CA LEU A 33 0.83 -2.79 16.56
C LEU A 33 1.24 -1.38 17.04
N LEU A 34 0.41 -0.76 17.86
CA LEU A 34 0.64 0.59 18.38
C LEU A 34 1.92 0.66 19.22
N GLU A 35 2.06 -0.23 20.20
CA GLU A 35 3.13 -0.18 21.21
C GLU A 35 4.48 -0.71 20.70
N TYR A 36 4.48 -1.72 19.83
CA TYR A 36 5.73 -2.40 19.44
C TYR A 36 6.21 -2.06 18.04
N ILE A 37 5.40 -1.40 17.21
CA ILE A 37 5.77 -1.04 15.84
C ILE A 37 5.60 0.46 15.61
N ILE A 38 4.39 0.99 15.81
CA ILE A 38 4.09 2.39 15.50
C ILE A 38 4.87 3.34 16.41
N LYS A 39 4.65 3.32 17.73
CA LYS A 39 5.34 4.23 18.67
C LYS A 39 6.88 4.10 18.57
N PRO A 40 7.46 2.89 18.49
CA PRO A 40 8.91 2.73 18.32
C PRO A 40 9.47 3.32 17.02
N ALA A 41 8.68 3.43 15.94
CA ALA A 41 9.11 4.09 14.70
C ALA A 41 9.27 5.62 14.85
N PHE A 42 8.74 6.20 15.93
CA PHE A 42 8.92 7.60 16.30
C PHE A 42 9.92 7.80 17.44
N SER A 43 10.78 6.80 17.71
CA SER A 43 11.81 6.87 18.76
C SER A 43 12.94 7.85 18.47
N ASP A 44 13.07 8.29 17.21
CA ASP A 44 14.00 9.36 16.83
C ASP A 44 13.40 10.73 17.17
N ASP A 45 13.90 11.35 18.25
CA ASP A 45 13.44 12.66 18.73
C ASP A 45 13.52 13.78 17.66
N SER A 46 14.37 13.62 16.63
CA SER A 46 14.44 14.58 15.52
C SER A 46 13.19 14.65 14.67
N LEU A 47 12.34 13.60 14.71
CA LEU A 47 11.04 13.60 14.04
C LEU A 47 10.05 14.56 14.70
N ASN A 48 10.21 14.82 16.00
CA ASN A 48 9.40 15.74 16.80
C ASN A 48 7.88 15.49 16.70
N TYR A 49 7.46 14.23 16.83
CA TYR A 49 6.05 13.83 16.84
C TYR A 49 5.58 13.39 18.23
N LYS A 50 4.31 13.67 18.51
CA LYS A 50 3.49 13.00 19.53
C LYS A 50 2.57 12.01 18.82
N VAL A 51 2.64 10.75 19.23
CA VAL A 51 1.84 9.67 18.63
C VAL A 51 0.79 9.22 19.63
N TYR A 52 -0.47 9.18 19.22
CA TYR A 52 -1.55 8.65 20.06
C TYR A 52 -2.71 8.08 19.25
N ARG A 53 -3.53 7.28 19.92
CA ARG A 53 -4.85 6.81 19.46
C ARG A 53 -5.92 7.41 20.38
N ALA A 54 -7.16 7.53 19.91
CA ALA A 54 -8.20 8.31 20.61
C ALA A 54 -8.55 7.81 22.03
N ASP A 55 -8.35 6.53 22.32
CA ASP A 55 -8.54 5.95 23.66
C ASP A 55 -7.42 6.27 24.66
N GLU A 56 -6.31 6.87 24.23
CA GLU A 56 -5.21 7.27 25.13
C GLU A 56 -5.37 8.69 25.69
N VAL A 57 -6.44 9.40 25.31
CA VAL A 57 -6.69 10.79 25.68
C VAL A 57 -7.95 10.89 26.54
N ASP A 58 -7.77 11.29 27.80
CA ASP A 58 -8.86 11.55 28.75
C ASP A 58 -9.44 12.96 28.56
N ASP A 59 -10.08 13.24 27.42
CA ASP A 59 -10.75 14.52 27.16
C ASP A 59 -12.28 14.43 27.27
N PRO A 60 -12.97 15.46 27.82
CA PRO A 60 -14.42 15.49 27.91
C PRO A 60 -15.07 15.70 26.53
N GLY A 61 -16.03 14.84 26.17
CA GLY A 61 -16.76 14.92 24.89
C GLY A 61 -17.16 13.53 24.38
N THR A 62 -17.75 13.45 23.19
CA THR A 62 -17.92 12.14 22.53
C THR A 62 -16.63 11.75 21.83
N ILE A 63 -16.19 10.51 22.03
CA ILE A 63 -15.01 9.94 21.36
C ILE A 63 -15.11 10.12 19.84
N THR A 64 -16.31 9.98 19.26
CA THR A 64 -16.55 10.10 17.83
C THR A 64 -16.16 11.48 17.28
N ASP A 65 -16.66 12.57 17.85
CA ASP A 65 -16.32 13.92 17.38
C ASP A 65 -14.81 14.20 17.49
N ARG A 66 -14.18 13.70 18.56
CA ARG A 66 -12.74 13.87 18.76
C ARG A 66 -11.92 13.10 17.72
N VAL A 67 -12.26 11.84 17.45
CA VAL A 67 -11.59 11.03 16.41
C VAL A 67 -11.63 11.74 15.06
N ILE A 68 -12.76 12.34 14.69
CA ILE A 68 -12.90 13.09 13.44
C ILE A 68 -12.02 14.33 13.45
N LEU A 69 -12.03 15.11 14.54
CA LEU A 69 -11.18 16.29 14.69
C LEU A 69 -9.69 15.93 14.65
N ASP A 70 -9.26 14.87 15.31
CA ASP A 70 -7.87 14.41 15.31
C ASP A 70 -7.47 13.91 13.90
N THR A 71 -8.36 13.19 13.21
CA THR A 71 -8.15 12.76 11.82
C THR A 71 -7.92 13.95 10.88
N ILE A 72 -8.70 15.02 11.05
CA ILE A 72 -8.60 16.24 10.25
C ILE A 72 -7.34 17.04 10.62
N ASN A 73 -7.09 17.24 11.91
CA ASN A 73 -6.12 18.23 12.38
C ASN A 73 -4.68 17.71 12.45
N SER A 74 -4.47 16.40 12.62
CA SER A 74 -3.13 15.83 12.78
C SER A 74 -2.22 16.04 11.58
N ASP A 75 -0.93 16.24 11.83
CA ASP A 75 0.10 16.39 10.79
C ASP A 75 0.28 15.11 9.97
N LEU A 76 0.18 13.97 10.64
CA LEU A 76 0.26 12.64 10.04
C LEU A 76 -0.86 11.75 10.57
N VAL A 77 -1.41 10.88 9.72
CA VAL A 77 -2.29 9.79 10.15
C VAL A 77 -1.67 8.46 9.75
N ILE A 78 -1.65 7.51 10.69
CA ILE A 78 -1.35 6.10 10.41
C ILE A 78 -2.65 5.32 10.50
N ALA A 79 -2.97 4.57 9.44
CA ALA A 79 -4.21 3.83 9.34
C ALA A 79 -3.97 2.33 9.41
N ASP A 80 -4.42 1.70 10.49
CA ASP A 80 -4.53 0.24 10.60
C ASP A 80 -5.81 -0.24 9.92
N LEU A 81 -5.65 -0.88 8.76
CA LEU A 81 -6.73 -1.39 7.93
C LEU A 81 -7.10 -2.85 8.23
N THR A 82 -6.45 -3.45 9.23
CA THR A 82 -6.59 -4.86 9.57
C THR A 82 -7.99 -5.22 10.06
N GLY A 83 -8.46 -6.40 9.68
CA GLY A 83 -9.80 -6.91 9.96
C GLY A 83 -10.89 -6.04 9.33
N HIS A 84 -10.56 -5.34 8.24
CA HIS A 84 -11.43 -4.49 7.43
C HIS A 84 -12.36 -3.59 8.26
N ASN A 85 -11.82 -2.91 9.27
CA ASN A 85 -12.61 -2.13 10.22
C ASN A 85 -13.33 -0.94 9.53
N ALA A 86 -14.65 -1.01 9.36
CA ALA A 86 -15.44 0.03 8.70
C ALA A 86 -15.20 1.45 9.24
N ASN A 87 -14.98 1.60 10.56
CA ASN A 87 -14.68 2.89 11.16
C ASN A 87 -13.33 3.46 10.66
N ALA A 88 -12.29 2.63 10.59
CA ALA A 88 -10.99 3.04 10.09
C ALA A 88 -11.06 3.46 8.61
N PHE A 89 -11.88 2.80 7.78
CA PHE A 89 -12.09 3.22 6.39
C PHE A 89 -12.88 4.53 6.28
N TYR A 90 -13.86 4.76 7.15
CA TYR A 90 -14.59 6.01 7.22
C TYR A 90 -13.67 7.19 7.56
N GLU A 91 -12.86 7.04 8.61
CA GLU A 91 -11.85 8.01 9.03
C GLU A 91 -10.79 8.22 7.94
N LEU A 92 -10.35 7.14 7.27
CA LEU A 92 -9.42 7.23 6.15
C LEU A 92 -9.98 8.05 4.99
N GLY A 93 -11.27 7.87 4.65
CA GLY A 93 -11.93 8.64 3.62
C GLY A 93 -11.94 10.13 3.92
N ILE A 94 -12.20 10.51 5.17
CA ILE A 94 -12.11 11.90 5.65
C ILE A 94 -10.68 12.41 5.50
N ARG A 95 -9.70 11.62 5.96
CA ARG A 95 -8.29 12.00 5.86
C ARG A 95 -7.85 12.21 4.42
N HIS A 96 -8.28 11.35 3.50
CA HIS A 96 -8.03 11.49 2.07
C HIS A 96 -8.63 12.78 1.51
N ALA A 97 -9.85 13.13 1.95
CA ALA A 97 -10.52 14.37 1.58
C ALA A 97 -9.80 15.62 2.12
N GLU A 98 -9.13 15.54 3.27
CA GLU A 98 -8.29 16.63 3.77
C GLU A 98 -6.97 16.78 2.98
N GLY A 99 -6.58 15.77 2.20
CA GLY A 99 -5.38 15.84 1.37
C GLY A 99 -4.09 15.97 2.18
N LYS A 100 -4.07 15.43 3.39
CA LYS A 100 -2.92 15.47 4.31
C LYS A 100 -2.16 14.12 4.37
N PRO A 101 -0.89 14.11 4.82
CA PRO A 101 -0.06 12.90 4.84
C PRO A 101 -0.73 11.74 5.58
N THR A 102 -0.69 10.55 4.98
CA THR A 102 -1.30 9.33 5.53
C THR A 102 -0.44 8.12 5.17
N ILE A 103 -0.23 7.22 6.12
CA ILE A 103 0.47 5.95 5.92
C ILE A 103 -0.51 4.82 6.23
N HIS A 104 -0.61 3.85 5.34
CA HIS A 104 -1.50 2.70 5.48
C HIS A 104 -0.71 1.49 5.99
N MET A 105 -1.30 0.76 6.93
CA MET A 105 -0.78 -0.49 7.46
C MET A 105 -1.85 -1.57 7.42
N ILE A 106 -1.47 -2.81 7.15
CA ILE A 106 -2.38 -3.96 7.17
C ILE A 106 -1.60 -5.22 7.58
N ALA A 107 -2.26 -6.16 8.27
CA ALA A 107 -1.70 -7.47 8.53
C ALA A 107 -1.32 -8.19 7.22
N GLU A 108 -0.19 -8.90 7.20
CA GLU A 108 0.36 -9.45 5.97
C GLU A 108 -0.48 -10.55 5.30
N ASP A 109 -1.31 -11.22 6.09
CA ASP A 109 -2.25 -12.26 5.70
C ASP A 109 -3.57 -11.71 5.16
N GLU A 110 -3.73 -10.39 5.16
CA GLU A 110 -4.89 -9.70 4.60
C GLU A 110 -4.53 -8.92 3.34
N GLU A 111 -5.53 -8.75 2.47
CA GLU A 111 -5.45 -7.88 1.30
C GLU A 111 -6.32 -6.63 1.49
N PRO A 112 -5.84 -5.45 1.05
CA PRO A 112 -6.63 -4.24 1.10
C PRO A 112 -7.86 -4.32 0.18
N PRO A 113 -8.96 -3.64 0.54
CA PRO A 113 -10.09 -3.45 -0.37
C PRO A 113 -9.68 -2.73 -1.65
N PHE A 114 -10.46 -2.95 -2.72
CA PHE A 114 -10.17 -2.40 -4.04
C PHE A 114 -10.04 -0.87 -4.05
N ASP A 115 -10.73 -0.15 -3.14
CA ASP A 115 -10.68 1.31 -3.04
C ASP A 115 -9.29 1.84 -2.66
N VAL A 116 -8.49 1.04 -1.95
CA VAL A 116 -7.17 1.42 -1.46
C VAL A 116 -6.05 0.49 -1.94
N ILE A 117 -6.35 -0.47 -2.81
CA ILE A 117 -5.39 -1.47 -3.31
C ILE A 117 -4.19 -0.86 -4.05
N ASP A 118 -4.41 0.27 -4.73
CA ASP A 118 -3.36 0.99 -5.47
C ASP A 118 -2.55 1.94 -4.56
N GLN A 119 -2.84 1.98 -3.25
CA GLN A 119 -2.08 2.77 -2.28
C GLN A 119 -0.84 2.01 -1.82
N ARG A 120 0.17 2.74 -1.36
CA ARG A 120 1.33 2.11 -0.72
C ARG A 120 0.95 1.71 0.69
N ILE A 121 0.98 0.41 0.96
CA ILE A 121 0.62 -0.16 2.25
C ILE A 121 1.83 -0.88 2.84
N ILE A 122 2.09 -0.67 4.12
CA ILE A 122 3.06 -1.44 4.89
C ILE A 122 2.33 -2.69 5.39
N LYS A 123 2.77 -3.86 4.90
CA LYS A 123 2.33 -5.15 5.45
C LYS A 123 3.13 -5.46 6.72
N TYR A 124 2.45 -5.91 7.78
CA TYR A 124 3.11 -6.25 9.05
C TYR A 124 2.66 -7.63 9.57
N ASN A 125 3.50 -8.23 10.42
CA ASN A 125 3.20 -9.51 11.06
C ASN A 125 3.52 -9.42 12.56
N LEU A 126 2.55 -9.79 13.40
CA LEU A 126 2.64 -9.74 14.87
C LEU A 126 3.07 -11.07 15.52
N SER A 127 3.34 -12.11 14.72
CA SER A 127 3.64 -13.47 15.19
C SER A 127 5.05 -13.62 15.75
N ASN A 128 5.97 -12.71 15.39
CA ASN A 128 7.36 -12.77 15.83
C ASN A 128 7.98 -11.37 15.96
N PRO A 129 8.71 -11.07 17.05
CA PRO A 129 9.42 -9.79 17.22
C PRO A 129 10.34 -9.39 16.06
N LYS A 130 10.92 -10.35 15.32
CA LYS A 130 11.75 -10.03 14.14
C LYS A 130 10.95 -9.35 13.03
N PHE A 131 9.69 -9.70 12.85
CA PHE A 131 8.84 -9.07 11.84
C PHE A 131 8.38 -7.67 12.27
N HIS A 132 8.28 -7.40 13.57
CA HIS A 132 8.01 -6.06 14.09
C HIS A 132 9.09 -5.08 13.64
N GLN A 133 10.36 -5.50 13.70
CA GLN A 133 11.49 -4.67 13.32
C GLN A 133 11.44 -4.24 11.85
N LYS A 134 11.09 -5.16 10.93
CA LYS A 134 10.96 -4.81 9.51
C LYS A 134 9.83 -3.80 9.27
N ALA A 135 8.64 -4.05 9.83
CA ALA A 135 7.51 -3.13 9.68
C ALA A 135 7.81 -1.75 10.29
N LYS A 136 8.53 -1.72 11.41
CA LYS A 136 9.03 -0.49 12.04
C LYS A 136 9.98 0.26 11.11
N GLU A 137 10.99 -0.41 10.55
CA GLU A 137 11.95 0.20 9.61
C GLU A 137 11.27 0.74 8.35
N ASP A 138 10.32 -0.02 7.78
CA ASP A 138 9.52 0.42 6.65
C ASP A 138 8.70 1.67 7.02
N LEU A 139 8.11 1.70 8.23
CA LEU A 139 7.36 2.84 8.74
C LEU A 139 8.24 4.07 8.95
N GLU A 140 9.43 3.92 9.54
CA GLU A 140 10.41 5.00 9.71
C GLU A 140 10.79 5.64 8.36
N GLN A 141 11.02 4.83 7.34
CA GLN A 141 11.32 5.32 5.99
C GLN A 141 10.14 6.10 5.41
N LYS A 142 8.91 5.62 5.59
CA LYS A 142 7.71 6.35 5.13
C LYS A 142 7.51 7.65 5.87
N ILE A 143 7.68 7.68 7.20
CA ILE A 143 7.59 8.91 7.99
C ILE A 143 8.60 9.94 7.47
N LYS A 144 9.87 9.55 7.30
CA LYS A 144 10.92 10.44 6.78
C LYS A 144 10.57 10.98 5.38
N ALA A 145 10.05 10.14 4.50
CA ALA A 145 9.59 10.58 3.18
C ALA A 145 8.46 11.62 3.25
N THR A 146 7.55 11.53 4.24
CA THR A 146 6.49 12.55 4.42
C THR A 146 7.01 13.92 4.88
N LEU A 147 8.26 13.99 5.35
CA LEU A 147 8.90 15.21 5.84
C LEU A 147 9.75 15.90 4.75
N GLU A 148 9.91 15.29 3.58
CA GLU A 148 10.65 15.87 2.46
C GLU A 148 9.96 17.13 1.92
N LYS A 149 10.75 18.12 1.49
CA LYS A 149 10.24 19.45 1.10
C LYS A 149 9.28 19.40 -0.10
N ASP A 150 9.51 18.45 -1.00
CA ASP A 150 8.74 18.23 -2.23
C ASP A 150 7.71 17.10 -2.08
N TYR A 151 7.50 16.57 -0.87
CA TYR A 151 6.48 15.57 -0.61
C TYR A 151 5.10 16.05 -1.08
N GLN A 152 4.49 15.29 -1.99
CA GLN A 152 3.14 15.53 -2.47
C GLN A 152 2.20 14.45 -1.97
N VAL A 153 1.11 14.86 -1.32
CA VAL A 153 0.09 13.92 -0.88
C VAL A 153 -0.66 13.37 -2.10
N GLN A 154 -0.54 12.06 -2.29
CA GLN A 154 -1.26 11.34 -3.33
C GLN A 154 -2.21 10.35 -2.69
N ASN A 155 -3.50 10.50 -2.98
CA ASN A 155 -4.55 9.57 -2.61
C ASN A 155 -5.67 9.64 -3.69
N PRO A 156 -6.67 8.73 -3.65
CA PRO A 156 -7.74 8.71 -4.65
C PRO A 156 -8.48 10.05 -4.78
N VAL A 157 -8.71 10.75 -3.65
CA VAL A 157 -9.45 12.03 -3.62
C VAL A 157 -8.61 13.18 -4.19
N THR A 158 -7.33 13.31 -3.81
CA THR A 158 -6.46 14.36 -4.35
C THR A 158 -6.24 14.20 -5.85
N ARG A 159 -6.13 12.95 -6.34
CA ARG A 159 -6.06 12.64 -7.77
C ARG A 159 -7.34 13.05 -8.50
N ALA A 160 -8.51 12.72 -7.95
CA ALA A 160 -9.79 13.11 -8.55
C ALA A 160 -9.96 14.64 -8.62
N ARG A 161 -9.60 15.36 -7.55
CA ARG A 161 -9.63 16.84 -7.52
C ARG A 161 -8.65 17.46 -8.52
N GLY A 162 -7.45 16.90 -8.65
CA GLY A 162 -6.47 17.35 -9.64
C GLY A 162 -7.02 17.23 -11.07
N TYR A 163 -7.64 16.09 -11.38
CA TYR A 163 -8.31 15.87 -12.66
C TYR A 163 -9.45 16.86 -12.93
N GLU A 164 -10.32 17.08 -11.95
CA GLU A 164 -11.41 18.06 -12.06
C GLU A 164 -10.89 19.48 -12.27
N SER A 165 -9.83 19.86 -11.54
CA SER A 165 -9.20 21.17 -11.67
C SER A 165 -8.68 21.41 -13.09
N LEU A 166 -7.96 20.43 -13.66
CA LEU A 166 -7.44 20.48 -15.04
C LEU A 166 -8.55 20.60 -16.09
N LYS A 167 -9.68 19.91 -15.88
CA LYS A 167 -10.83 19.98 -16.79
C LYS A 167 -11.46 21.38 -16.83
N ASN A 168 -11.34 22.13 -15.73
CA ASN A 168 -12.02 23.41 -15.54
C ASN A 168 -11.13 24.65 -15.80
N THR A 169 -9.83 24.50 -16.04
CA THR A 169 -8.90 25.66 -16.11
C THR A 169 -9.03 26.52 -17.38
N GLY A 170 -9.81 26.11 -18.39
CA GLY A 170 -9.97 26.85 -19.63
C GLY A 170 -8.72 26.95 -20.52
N ASP A 171 -7.55 26.50 -20.04
CA ASP A 171 -6.30 26.41 -20.81
C ASP A 171 -6.36 25.19 -21.76
N PRO A 172 -6.13 25.38 -23.07
CA PRO A 172 -6.10 24.27 -24.03
C PRO A 172 -5.12 23.14 -23.68
N LYS A 173 -3.99 23.43 -23.01
CA LYS A 173 -3.00 22.42 -22.60
C LYS A 173 -3.53 21.54 -21.47
N ASP A 174 -4.17 22.15 -20.46
CA ASP A 174 -4.75 21.42 -19.35
C ASP A 174 -5.94 20.57 -19.80
N ALA A 175 -6.75 21.08 -20.74
CA ALA A 175 -7.82 20.31 -21.37
C ALA A 175 -7.28 19.06 -22.11
N LEU A 176 -6.13 19.18 -22.78
CA LEU A 176 -5.45 18.03 -23.39
C LEU A 176 -4.95 17.03 -22.33
N ILE A 177 -4.34 17.52 -21.23
CA ILE A 177 -3.88 16.66 -20.13
C ILE A 177 -5.06 15.91 -19.50
N ALA A 178 -6.17 16.61 -19.22
CA ALA A 178 -7.39 15.99 -18.71
C ALA A 178 -7.92 14.92 -19.69
N HIS A 179 -7.98 15.22 -20.99
CA HIS A 179 -8.41 14.22 -21.98
C HIS A 179 -7.48 12.98 -22.01
N LEU A 180 -6.15 13.17 -21.89
CA LEU A 180 -5.22 12.03 -21.80
C LEU A 180 -5.42 11.22 -20.52
N MET A 181 -5.63 11.88 -19.38
CA MET A 181 -5.93 11.21 -18.11
C MET A 181 -7.22 10.38 -18.19
N ASP A 182 -8.29 10.90 -18.81
CA ASP A 182 -9.54 10.17 -19.02
C ASP A 182 -9.32 8.85 -19.78
N ARG A 183 -8.50 8.91 -20.84
CA ARG A 183 -8.14 7.74 -21.62
C ARG A 183 -7.33 6.73 -20.81
N VAL A 184 -6.39 7.18 -19.98
CA VAL A 184 -5.60 6.30 -19.09
C VAL A 184 -6.50 5.65 -18.05
N THR A 185 -7.34 6.41 -17.34
CA THR A 185 -8.28 5.88 -16.34
C THR A 185 -9.25 4.88 -16.95
N LYS A 186 -9.72 5.12 -18.19
CA LYS A 186 -10.55 4.15 -18.90
C LYS A 186 -9.80 2.84 -19.16
N LEU A 187 -8.54 2.91 -19.60
CA LEU A 187 -7.70 1.71 -19.80
C LEU A 187 -7.43 0.97 -18.50
N GLU A 188 -7.15 1.68 -17.40
CA GLU A 188 -6.98 1.07 -16.06
C GLU A 188 -8.25 0.34 -15.62
N ASN A 189 -9.42 0.91 -15.85
CA ASN A 189 -10.69 0.28 -15.53
C ASN A 189 -10.95 -0.97 -16.38
N GLU A 190 -10.64 -0.92 -17.68
CA GLU A 190 -10.71 -2.10 -18.57
C GLU A 190 -9.75 -3.20 -18.10
N GLN A 191 -8.53 -2.83 -17.69
CA GLN A 191 -7.56 -3.78 -17.12
C GLN A 191 -8.05 -4.39 -15.80
N LYS A 192 -8.64 -3.57 -14.90
CA LYS A 192 -9.23 -4.05 -13.64
C LYS A 192 -10.40 -5.01 -13.88
N GLN A 193 -11.26 -4.74 -14.87
CA GLN A 193 -12.33 -5.66 -15.26
C GLN A 193 -11.78 -6.99 -15.76
N ILE A 194 -10.78 -6.96 -16.64
CA ILE A 194 -10.11 -8.18 -17.13
C ILE A 194 -9.54 -8.98 -15.97
N ASN A 195 -8.85 -8.33 -15.02
CA ASN A 195 -8.28 -9.04 -13.86
C ASN A 195 -9.36 -9.68 -12.98
N ASN A 196 -10.46 -8.95 -12.72
CA ASN A 196 -11.59 -9.49 -11.97
C ASN A 196 -12.26 -10.68 -12.67
N ASP A 197 -12.38 -10.64 -13.99
CA ASP A 197 -12.94 -11.74 -14.77
C ASP A 197 -12.01 -12.96 -14.79
N LEU A 198 -10.69 -12.75 -14.84
CA LEU A 198 -9.70 -13.82 -14.68
C LEU A 198 -9.82 -14.48 -13.31
N ILE A 199 -9.80 -13.70 -12.21
CA ILE A 199 -9.97 -14.23 -10.84
C ILE A 199 -11.27 -15.02 -10.70
N ARG A 200 -12.40 -14.50 -11.23
CA ARG A 200 -13.68 -15.21 -11.20
C ARG A 200 -13.67 -16.50 -12.00
N ASN A 201 -12.96 -16.53 -13.13
CA ASN A 201 -12.85 -17.73 -13.96
C ASN A 201 -11.95 -18.78 -13.31
N ASP A 202 -10.85 -18.38 -12.67
CA ASP A 202 -9.98 -19.29 -11.89
C ASP A 202 -10.75 -19.93 -10.73
N ILE A 203 -11.52 -19.14 -9.97
CA ILE A 203 -12.39 -19.65 -8.90
C ILE A 203 -13.44 -20.62 -9.46
N ARG A 204 -14.03 -20.33 -10.63
CA ARG A 204 -14.98 -21.26 -11.28
C ARG A 204 -14.32 -22.56 -11.72
N THR A 205 -13.12 -22.52 -12.28
CA THR A 205 -12.39 -23.73 -12.69
C THR A 205 -11.99 -24.58 -11.49
N ASP A 206 -11.63 -23.96 -10.37
CA ASP A 206 -11.28 -24.68 -9.13
C ASP A 206 -12.50 -25.31 -8.43
N ILE A 207 -13.65 -24.64 -8.48
CA ILE A 207 -14.92 -25.20 -7.98
C ILE A 207 -15.37 -26.37 -8.87
N LEU A 208 -15.24 -26.25 -10.19
CA LEU A 208 -15.59 -27.32 -11.12
C LEU A 208 -14.64 -28.53 -11.01
N SER A 209 -13.35 -28.30 -10.81
CA SER A 209 -12.37 -29.39 -10.61
C SER A 209 -12.57 -30.11 -9.28
N ASN A 210 -12.91 -29.39 -8.21
CA ASN A 210 -13.21 -30.00 -6.90
C ASN A 210 -14.61 -30.63 -6.83
N SER A 211 -15.58 -30.14 -7.61
CA SER A 211 -16.94 -30.72 -7.68
C SER A 211 -17.02 -31.96 -8.57
N LEU A 212 -16.11 -32.12 -9.53
CA LEU A 212 -15.94 -33.35 -10.32
C LEU A 212 -14.82 -34.18 -9.70
N GLY A 213 -15.11 -34.83 -8.57
CA GLY A 213 -14.16 -35.68 -7.86
C GLY A 213 -13.57 -36.77 -8.76
N PHE A 214 -12.36 -36.53 -9.27
CA PHE A 214 -11.50 -37.59 -9.78
C PHE A 214 -10.61 -38.06 -8.63
N PRO A 215 -10.69 -39.33 -8.20
CA PRO A 215 -9.76 -39.85 -7.20
C PRO A 215 -8.38 -39.96 -7.82
N SER A 216 -7.37 -39.44 -7.14
CA SER A 216 -5.99 -39.85 -7.31
C SER A 216 -5.80 -41.23 -6.67
N ASP A 217 -5.57 -42.28 -7.46
CA ASP A 217 -4.39 -43.14 -7.31
C ASP A 217 -4.30 -44.32 -8.32
N SER A 218 -3.08 -44.47 -8.83
CA SER A 218 -2.35 -45.61 -9.42
C SER A 218 -3.04 -46.90 -9.96
N ALA A 219 -2.53 -47.31 -11.13
CA ALA A 219 -2.15 -48.67 -11.58
C ALA A 219 -2.96 -49.33 -12.73
N SER A 220 -2.20 -49.59 -13.81
CA SER A 220 -2.20 -50.74 -14.72
C SER A 220 -3.43 -51.14 -15.55
N ASP A 221 -3.17 -51.20 -16.86
CA ASP A 221 -3.44 -52.32 -17.78
C ASP A 221 -4.58 -52.20 -18.83
N ASP A 222 -4.12 -52.26 -20.08
CA ASP A 222 -4.69 -52.86 -21.28
C ASP A 222 -6.18 -52.67 -21.67
N SER A 223 -6.35 -51.87 -22.72
CA SER A 223 -6.73 -52.34 -24.08
C SER A 223 -7.94 -51.66 -24.76
N LYS A 224 -7.65 -51.26 -26.01
CA LYS A 224 -8.51 -51.17 -27.22
C LYS A 224 -9.44 -49.95 -27.41
N ASP A 225 -8.88 -49.04 -28.22
CA ASP A 225 -9.43 -48.55 -29.48
C ASP A 225 -10.94 -48.26 -29.58
N THR A 226 -11.28 -46.97 -29.61
CA THR A 226 -12.09 -46.42 -30.72
C THR A 226 -11.66 -44.97 -31.01
N ASN A 227 -11.16 -44.75 -32.22
CA ASN A 227 -10.79 -43.45 -32.77
C ASN A 227 -12.04 -42.62 -33.11
N VAL A 228 -12.10 -41.36 -32.65
CA VAL A 228 -12.63 -40.25 -33.47
C VAL A 228 -11.67 -39.08 -33.35
N LYS A 229 -10.89 -38.85 -34.42
CA LYS A 229 -10.07 -37.66 -34.62
C LYS A 229 -10.96 -36.44 -34.85
N PHE A 230 -10.81 -35.40 -34.03
CA PHE A 230 -10.98 -34.02 -34.46
C PHE A 230 -9.69 -33.26 -34.16
N GLY A 231 -9.07 -32.73 -35.21
CA GLY A 231 -7.76 -32.11 -35.15
C GLY A 231 -7.79 -30.73 -34.51
N MET A 232 -6.96 -30.53 -33.48
CA MET A 232 -6.39 -29.24 -33.15
C MET A 232 -4.87 -29.36 -33.21
N LYS A 233 -4.31 -28.67 -34.20
CA LYS A 233 -2.88 -28.57 -34.50
C LYS A 233 -2.21 -27.90 -33.29
N ARG A 234 -1.56 -28.70 -32.44
CA ARG A 234 -0.70 -28.17 -31.36
C ARG A 234 0.46 -27.42 -31.99
N ILE A 235 0.56 -26.12 -31.72
CA ILE A 235 1.76 -25.34 -31.99
C ILE A 235 2.73 -25.74 -30.87
N GLY A 236 3.82 -26.41 -31.24
CA GLY A 236 4.80 -26.93 -30.30
C GLY A 236 5.47 -25.83 -29.50
N ALA A 237 5.54 -26.03 -28.19
CA ALA A 237 6.44 -25.29 -27.31
C ALA A 237 7.89 -25.66 -27.69
N THR A 238 8.67 -24.67 -28.10
CA THR A 238 10.13 -24.78 -28.18
C THR A 238 10.73 -24.54 -26.79
N PRO A 239 11.76 -25.30 -26.40
CA PRO A 239 12.40 -25.15 -25.09
C PRO A 239 13.32 -23.93 -25.11
N PHE A 240 13.23 -23.08 -24.09
CA PHE A 240 14.18 -21.98 -23.87
C PHE A 240 15.54 -22.55 -23.43
N PRO A 241 16.64 -22.30 -24.15
CA PRO A 241 17.98 -22.54 -23.63
C PRO A 241 18.53 -21.26 -22.99
N GLY A 242 18.92 -21.35 -21.72
CA GLY A 242 19.78 -20.34 -21.13
C GLY A 242 21.20 -20.43 -21.71
N LYS A 243 21.73 -19.28 -22.14
CA LYS A 243 23.15 -18.87 -22.04
C LYS A 243 23.26 -17.40 -22.49
N GLY A 244 24.06 -16.66 -21.73
CA GLY A 244 24.10 -15.21 -21.74
C GLY A 244 24.83 -14.55 -22.91
N LEU A 245 24.50 -13.27 -23.08
CA LEU A 245 25.22 -12.13 -23.64
C LEU A 245 24.24 -10.96 -23.35
N LEU A 246 24.55 -9.81 -22.77
CA LEU A 246 25.76 -9.03 -22.77
C LEU A 246 25.63 -7.98 -21.65
N SER A 247 26.67 -7.82 -20.83
CA SER A 247 26.83 -6.65 -19.96
C SER A 247 27.10 -5.42 -20.83
N MET A 248 26.26 -4.39 -20.72
CA MET A 248 26.56 -3.06 -21.24
C MET A 248 26.21 -2.02 -20.17
N TYR A 249 27.10 -1.88 -19.19
CA TYR A 249 27.36 -0.63 -18.49
C TYR A 249 28.77 -0.73 -17.89
N ASP A 250 29.78 -0.51 -18.74
CA ASP A 250 31.12 -0.19 -18.26
C ASP A 250 31.73 0.90 -19.18
N ARG A 251 31.93 2.07 -18.58
CA ARG A 251 32.92 3.11 -18.89
C ARG A 251 32.95 3.73 -20.30
N VAL A 252 32.45 4.96 -20.37
CA VAL A 252 33.15 6.03 -21.08
C VAL A 252 33.50 7.12 -20.06
N VAL A 253 34.76 7.13 -19.68
CA VAL A 253 35.40 8.25 -18.96
C VAL A 253 35.74 9.29 -20.03
N PRO A 254 35.33 10.56 -19.90
CA PRO A 254 35.92 11.61 -20.72
C PRO A 254 37.34 11.88 -20.21
N GLU A 255 38.34 11.62 -21.06
CA GLU A 255 39.71 12.07 -20.86
C GLU A 255 39.73 13.61 -20.79
N ASN A 256 40.03 14.15 -19.60
CA ASN A 256 40.45 15.54 -19.46
C ASN A 256 41.96 15.63 -19.73
N PRO A 257 42.43 16.50 -20.64
CA PRO A 257 43.86 16.72 -20.82
C PRO A 257 44.45 17.46 -19.62
N ILE A 258 45.55 16.90 -19.09
CA ILE A 258 46.39 17.48 -18.04
C ILE A 258 47.06 18.76 -18.57
N PRO A 259 46.89 19.94 -17.94
CA PRO A 259 47.73 21.10 -18.24
C PRO A 259 49.08 20.99 -17.49
N PRO A 260 50.18 21.49 -18.08
CA PRO A 260 51.52 21.30 -17.53
C PRO A 260 51.75 22.16 -16.28
N HIS A 261 52.37 21.54 -15.27
CA HIS A 261 53.00 22.23 -14.16
C HIS A 261 54.01 23.28 -14.66
N LYS A 262 53.75 24.55 -14.41
CA LYS A 262 54.80 25.57 -14.34
C LYS A 262 55.23 25.77 -12.89
N LYS A 263 56.50 25.46 -12.68
CA LYS A 263 57.32 25.78 -11.50
C LYS A 263 57.34 27.29 -11.25
N LYS A 264 56.99 27.71 -10.02
CA LYS A 264 57.81 28.50 -9.09
C LYS A 264 56.95 28.98 -7.93
#